data_AF-A0A661VH86-F1
#
_entry.id   AF-A0A661VH86-F1
#
_cell.length_a   1.000
_cell.length_b   1.000
_cell.length_c   1.000
_cell.angle_alpha   90.00
_cell.angle_beta   90.00
_cell.angle_gamma   90.00
#
_symmetry.space_group_name_H-M   'P 1'
#
loop_
_entity.id
_entity.type
_entity.pdbx_description
1 polymer ?
#
loop_
_entity_poly.entity_id
_entity_poly.type
_entity_poly.pdbx_seq_one_letter_code
_entity_poly.pdbx_strand_id
1 'polypeptide(L)'
;MAKEGVRRFKVGVHRQTGKVMLWMEAPCGCGFIPIIGWDDLDGMEEFASMLLDLHREIKRDRERLKDISDRILRQALEPEENRMDGKGF
;
A
#
# COMPACT_ATOMS: atom_id res chain seq x y z
N MET A 1 -11.27 22.63 -0.11
CA MET A 1 -10.61 21.39 0.38
C MET A 1 -11.53 20.22 0.05
N ALA A 2 -11.21 19.45 -0.99
CA ALA A 2 -12.03 18.28 -1.33
C ALA A 2 -11.75 17.20 -0.27
N LYS A 3 -12.78 16.79 0.47
CA LYS A 3 -12.72 15.55 1.24
C LYS A 3 -12.47 14.43 0.24
N GLU A 4 -11.48 13.59 0.51
CA GLU A 4 -11.22 12.38 -0.26
C GLU A 4 -12.40 11.44 -0.02
N GLY A 5 -13.48 11.64 -0.79
CA GLY A 5 -14.65 10.78 -0.77
C GLY A 5 -14.25 9.40 -1.24
N VAL A 6 -14.77 8.36 -0.59
CA VAL A 6 -14.56 6.97 -0.99
C VAL A 6 -14.98 6.82 -2.45
N ARG A 7 -14.00 6.71 -3.36
CA ARG A 7 -14.26 6.52 -4.78
C ARG A 7 -14.67 5.08 -5.01
N ARG A 8 -15.85 4.87 -5.60
CA ARG A 8 -16.31 3.52 -5.93
C ARG A 8 -15.67 3.07 -7.23
N PHE A 9 -15.27 1.81 -7.26
CA PHE A 9 -14.74 1.14 -8.44
C PHE A 9 -15.67 0.00 -8.84
N LYS A 10 -15.73 -0.29 -10.13
CA LYS A 10 -16.49 -1.41 -10.68
C LYS A 10 -15.66 -2.13 -11.72
N VAL A 11 -15.61 -3.46 -11.63
CA VAL A 11 -15.10 -4.31 -12.72
C VAL A 11 -16.29 -4.88 -13.48
N GLY A 12 -16.24 -4.79 -14.81
CA GLY A 12 -17.22 -5.41 -15.70
C GLY A 12 -16.53 -6.33 -16.70
N VAL A 13 -17.16 -7.48 -16.98
CA VAL A 13 -16.69 -8.45 -17.97
C VAL A 13 -17.72 -8.57 -19.08
N HIS A 14 -17.29 -8.38 -20.33
CA HIS A 14 -18.15 -8.56 -21.48
C HIS A 14 -18.23 -10.06 -21.82
N ARG A 15 -19.34 -10.70 -21.44
CA ARG A 15 -19.49 -12.18 -21.49
C ARG A 15 -19.24 -12.80 -22.87
N GLN A 16 -19.49 -12.08 -23.96
CA GLN A 16 -19.31 -12.63 -25.31
C GLN A 16 -17.86 -12.54 -25.78
N THR A 17 -17.08 -11.58 -25.29
CA THR A 17 -15.73 -11.28 -25.81
C THR A 17 -14.63 -11.51 -24.77
N GLY A 18 -14.97 -11.82 -23.52
CA GLY A 18 -14.00 -11.96 -22.43
C GLY A 18 -13.41 -10.63 -21.92
N LYS A 19 -13.45 -9.57 -22.73
CA LYS A 19 -12.93 -8.23 -22.39
C LYS A 19 -13.38 -7.74 -21.02
N VAL A 20 -12.44 -7.19 -20.27
CA VAL A 20 -12.63 -6.69 -18.91
C VAL A 20 -12.46 -5.18 -18.91
N MET A 21 -13.29 -4.47 -18.14
CA MET A 21 -13.21 -3.02 -17.98
C MET A 21 -13.27 -2.65 -16.50
N LEU A 22 -12.30 -1.87 -16.05
CA LEU A 22 -12.31 -1.19 -14.76
C LEU A 22 -12.90 0.22 -14.91
N TRP A 23 -13.85 0.54 -14.05
CA TRP A 23 -14.54 1.82 -14.00
C TRP A 23 -14.35 2.50 -12.65
N MET A 24 -14.25 3.82 -12.63
CA MET A 24 -14.26 4.66 -11.43
C MET A 24 -15.52 5.52 -11.43
N GLU A 25 -16.14 5.70 -10.27
CA GLU A 25 -17.16 6.73 -10.11
C GLU A 25 -16.57 8.13 -10.35
N ALA A 26 -17.23 8.90 -11.21
CA ALA A 26 -16.82 10.25 -11.51
C ALA A 26 -16.95 11.14 -10.26
N PRO A 27 -16.06 12.13 -10.04
CA PRO A 27 -16.10 12.99 -8.84
C PRO A 27 -17.42 13.74 -8.62
N CYS A 28 -18.17 13.99 -9.69
CA CYS A 28 -19.52 14.58 -9.70
C CYS A 28 -20.62 13.64 -9.17
N GLY A 29 -20.33 12.35 -8.93
CA GLY A 29 -21.34 11.31 -8.69
C GLY A 29 -22.22 11.01 -9.91
N CYS A 30 -21.90 11.58 -11.07
CA CYS A 30 -22.74 11.57 -12.27
C CYS A 30 -22.60 10.30 -13.13
N GLY A 31 -21.94 9.26 -12.61
CA GLY A 31 -21.79 7.97 -13.28
C GLY A 31 -20.41 7.36 -13.09
N PHE A 32 -20.09 6.38 -13.95
CA PHE A 32 -18.82 5.67 -13.96
C PHE A 32 -18.06 5.98 -15.25
N ILE A 33 -16.76 6.30 -15.13
CA ILE A 33 -15.84 6.51 -16.24
C ILE A 33 -14.91 5.31 -16.39
N PRO A 34 -14.62 4.84 -17.61
CA PRO A 34 -13.69 3.74 -17.82
C PRO A 34 -12.26 4.23 -17.54
N ILE A 35 -11.45 3.38 -16.92
CA ILE A 35 -10.06 3.70 -16.57
C ILE A 35 -9.11 2.84 -17.38
N ILE A 36 -9.34 1.52 -17.35
CA ILE A 36 -8.46 0.51 -17.95
C ILE A 36 -9.36 -0.57 -18.55
N GLY A 37 -8.97 -1.03 -19.73
CA GLY A 37 -9.55 -2.19 -20.38
C GLY A 37 -8.49 -3.26 -20.63
N TRP A 38 -8.91 -4.52 -20.53
CA TRP A 38 -8.12 -5.69 -20.90
C TRP A 38 -8.89 -6.51 -21.92
N ASP A 39 -8.15 -7.19 -22.80
CA ASP A 39 -8.75 -8.03 -23.82
C ASP A 39 -9.38 -9.31 -23.23
N ASP A 40 -8.88 -9.76 -22.09
CA ASP A 40 -9.31 -10.95 -21.36
C ASP A 40 -9.09 -10.82 -19.85
N LEU A 41 -9.45 -11.89 -19.11
CA LEU A 41 -9.28 -11.98 -17.67
C LEU A 41 -7.81 -12.17 -17.26
N ASP A 42 -7.00 -12.80 -18.11
CA ASP A 42 -5.60 -13.11 -17.81
C ASP A 42 -4.80 -11.80 -17.68
N GLY A 43 -5.02 -10.85 -18.59
CA GLY A 43 -4.40 -9.52 -18.48
C GLY A 43 -4.82 -8.74 -17.23
N MET A 44 -6.08 -8.90 -16.77
CA MET A 44 -6.54 -8.31 -15.50
C MET A 44 -5.84 -8.98 -14.31
N GLU A 45 -5.71 -10.31 -14.33
CA GLU A 45 -5.08 -11.08 -13.26
C GLU A 45 -3.60 -10.74 -13.10
N GLU A 46 -2.86 -10.62 -14.21
CA GLU A 46 -1.46 -10.22 -14.20
C GLU A 46 -1.28 -8.84 -13.56
N PHE A 47 -2.09 -7.86 -13.99
CA PHE A 47 -2.04 -6.52 -13.43
C PHE A 47 -2.40 -6.49 -11.93
N ALA A 48 -3.42 -7.26 -11.52
CA ALA A 48 -3.80 -7.35 -10.11
C ALA A 48 -2.69 -7.98 -9.26
N SER A 49 -2.00 -8.99 -9.80
CA SER A 49 -0.87 -9.64 -9.15
C SER A 49 0.31 -8.68 -8.95
N MET A 50 0.65 -7.90 -9.99
CA MET A 50 1.68 -6.85 -9.89
C MET A 50 1.38 -5.82 -8.79
N LEU A 51 0.12 -5.37 -8.68
CA LEU A 51 -0.29 -4.44 -7.63
C LEU A 51 -0.18 -5.05 -6.23
N LEU A 52 -0.53 -6.32 -6.07
CA LEU A 52 -0.42 -7.02 -4.79
C LEU A 52 1.03 -7.18 -4.36
N ASP A 53 1.93 -7.50 -5.29
CA ASP A 53 3.35 -7.64 -4.99
C ASP A 53 3.98 -6.29 -4.62
N LEU A 54 3.68 -5.22 -5.36
CA LEU A 54 4.08 -3.86 -5.00
C LEU A 54 3.57 -3.46 -3.60
N HIS A 55 2.31 -3.78 -3.29
CA HIS A 55 1.74 -3.48 -1.97
C HIS A 55 2.47 -4.22 -0.84
N ARG A 56 2.82 -5.50 -1.06
CA ARG A 56 3.58 -6.31 -0.09
C ARG A 56 4.98 -5.74 0.13
N GLU A 57 5.65 -5.30 -0.92
CA GLU A 57 6.97 -4.66 -0.82
C GLU A 57 6.91 -3.37 -0.01
N ILE A 58 5.99 -2.45 -0.37
CA ILE A 58 5.80 -1.18 0.35
C ILE A 58 5.49 -1.43 1.83
N LYS A 59 4.63 -2.41 2.13
CA LYS A 59 4.29 -2.76 3.52
C LYS A 59 5.51 -3.26 4.29
N ARG A 60 6.29 -4.17 3.70
CA ARG A 60 7.50 -4.73 4.30
C ARG A 60 8.53 -3.63 4.59
N ASP A 61 8.74 -2.71 3.66
CA ASP A 61 9.69 -1.62 3.84
C ASP A 61 9.24 -0.63 4.92
N ARG A 62 7.94 -0.36 5.01
CA ARG A 62 7.37 0.46 6.09
C ARG A 62 7.57 -0.19 7.46
N GLU A 63 7.38 -1.50 7.57
CA GLU A 63 7.63 -2.27 8.80
C GLU A 63 9.12 -2.21 9.18
N ARG A 64 10.03 -2.41 8.23
CA ARG A 64 11.48 -2.29 8.45
C ARG A 64 11.89 -0.90 8.92
N LEU A 65 11.37 0.15 8.30
CA LEU A 65 11.64 1.53 8.71
C LEU A 65 11.17 1.80 10.13
N LYS A 66 10.00 1.26 10.51
CA LYS A 66 9.50 1.35 11.88
C LYS A 66 10.44 0.66 12.87
N ASP A 67 10.89 -0.56 12.56
CA ASP A 67 11.82 -1.29 13.42
C ASP A 67 13.16 -0.55 13.60
N ILE A 68 13.68 0.06 12.52
CA ILE A 68 14.90 0.88 12.59
C ILE A 68 14.67 2.11 13.45
N SER A 69 13.55 2.81 13.25
CA SER A 69 13.18 3.98 14.06
C SER A 69 13.06 3.62 15.54
N ASP A 70 12.38 2.53 15.87
CA ASP A 70 12.19 2.08 17.25
C ASP A 70 13.53 1.71 17.91
N ARG A 71 14.47 1.11 17.17
CA ARG A 71 15.83 0.84 17.65
C ARG A 71 16.62 2.12 17.92
N ILE A 72 16.58 3.08 17.01
CA ILE A 72 17.26 4.37 17.18
C ILE A 72 16.70 5.12 18.38
N LEU A 73 15.37 5.15 18.54
CA LEU A 73 14.71 5.78 19.68
C LEU A 73 15.10 5.11 21.00
N ARG A 74 15.17 3.77 21.06
CA ARG A 74 15.65 3.05 22.24
C ARG A 74 17.11 3.40 22.57
N GLN A 75 18.00 3.42 21.58
CA GLN A 75 19.40 3.79 21.79
C GLN A 75 19.58 5.24 22.26
N ALA A 76 18.74 6.16 21.78
CA ALA A 76 18.79 7.57 22.17
C ALA A 76 18.15 7.84 23.55
N LEU A 77 17.25 6.97 24.01
CA LEU A 77 16.49 7.11 25.26
C LEU A 77 16.97 6.17 26.36
N GLU A 78 17.90 5.24 26.08
CA GLU A 78 18.59 4.48 27.11
C GLU A 78 19.48 5.44 27.93
N PRO A 79 19.24 5.61 29.24
CA PRO A 79 20.16 6.34 30.09
C PRO A 79 21.50 5.60 30.16
N GLU A 80 22.62 6.33 30.06
CA GLU A 80 23.95 5.85 30.42
C GLU A 80 23.96 5.46 31.92
N GLU A 81 23.54 4.24 32.25
CA GLU A 81 23.66 3.70 33.59
C GLU A 81 24.67 2.54 33.60
N ASN A 82 25.73 2.76 34.38
CA ASN A 82 26.85 1.87 34.73
C ASN A 82 28.01 1.69 33.74
N ARG A 83 28.89 2.70 33.70
CA ARG A 83 30.33 2.47 33.67
C ARG A 83 30.94 2.68 35.05
N MET A 84 31.37 1.54 35.62
CA MET A 84 32.38 1.34 36.68
C MET A 84 31.92 1.33 38.14
N ASP A 85 31.55 0.12 38.59
CA ASP A 85 32.13 -0.41 39.81
C ASP A 85 33.66 -0.51 39.66
N GLY A 86 34.39 -0.06 40.69
CA GLY A 86 35.75 -0.52 40.97
C GLY A 86 36.88 0.49 40.78
N LYS A 87 37.20 1.23 41.86
CA LYS A 87 38.59 1.35 42.32
C LYS A 87 38.62 1.40 43.84
N GLY A 88 39.18 0.34 44.42
CA GLY A 88 39.74 0.40 45.77
C GLY A 88 40.94 1.34 45.82
N PHE A 89 41.10 1.97 46.98
CA PHE A 89 42.33 2.07 47.77
C PHE A 89 41.92 2.29 49.22
#